data_AF-A0A966BV73-F1
#
_entry.id   AF-A0A966BV73-F1
#
_cell.length_a   1.000
_cell.length_b   1.000
_cell.length_c   1.000
_cell.angle_alpha   90.00
_cell.angle_beta   90.00
_cell.angle_gamma   90.00
#
_symmetry.space_group_name_H-M   'P 1'
#
loop_
_entity.id
_entity.type
_entity.pdbx_description
1 polymer ?
#
loop_
_entity_poly.entity_id
_entity_poly.type
_entity_poly.pdbx_seq_one_letter_code
_entity_poly.pdbx_strand_id
1 'polypeptide(L)'
;MSTMDYMFQQGFLNTRAPFFMDFVTLIVAVLPLLVAGAILLAKRKNYKLHAYTQTFIYAFSVLVVSYFEFGVRYGGGFNYFLEGSSIEHNYAFVVLMFHIAIAIVTFIIWTVTITMAKKQLSTNTHKKAGVITFVGVLLTSMTGIWVYLLLFIY
;
A
#
# COMPACT_ATOMS: atom_id res chain seq x y z
N MET A 1 -0.90 30.38 -2.84
CA MET A 1 -0.79 28.92 -2.99
C MET A 1 -0.92 28.32 -1.61
N SER A 2 -1.91 27.44 -1.42
CA SER A 2 -1.97 26.65 -0.20
C SER A 2 -0.81 25.65 -0.22
N THR A 3 -0.27 25.27 0.93
CA THR A 3 0.81 24.26 1.03
C THR A 3 0.41 22.89 0.46
N MET A 4 -0.87 22.68 0.10
CA MET A 4 -1.39 21.43 -0.45
C MET A 4 -1.50 21.42 -1.97
N ASP A 5 -1.32 22.56 -2.64
CA ASP A 5 -1.53 22.67 -4.10
C ASP A 5 -0.57 21.74 -4.88
N TYR A 6 0.61 21.43 -4.33
CA TYR A 6 1.59 20.51 -4.96
C TYR A 6 1.04 19.10 -5.17
N MET A 7 0.12 18.64 -4.31
CA MET A 7 -0.41 17.28 -4.38
C MET A 7 -1.12 17.03 -5.70
N PHE A 8 -1.87 18.03 -6.16
CA PHE A 8 -2.76 17.96 -7.34
C PHE A 8 -2.11 18.48 -8.62
N GLN A 9 -0.82 18.84 -8.58
CA GLN A 9 -0.05 19.11 -9.79
C GLN A 9 0.12 17.83 -10.61
N GLN A 10 0.43 18.00 -11.89
CA GLN A 10 0.72 16.90 -12.81
C GLN A 10 1.79 15.96 -12.24
N GLY A 11 1.54 14.66 -12.30
CA GLY A 11 2.46 13.62 -11.85
C GLY A 11 3.70 13.43 -12.74
N PHE A 12 4.59 12.52 -12.33
CA PHE A 12 5.88 12.23 -12.96
C PHE A 12 5.89 10.93 -13.79
N LEU A 13 4.83 10.13 -13.76
CA LEU A 13 4.68 8.89 -14.54
C LEU A 13 4.13 9.13 -15.95
N ASN A 14 3.97 10.39 -16.36
CA ASN A 14 3.43 10.79 -17.67
C ASN A 14 2.03 10.23 -17.96
N THR A 15 1.18 10.18 -16.93
CA THR A 15 -0.25 9.82 -17.00
C THR A 15 -1.10 11.04 -16.62
N ARG A 16 -2.42 10.94 -16.60
CA ARG A 16 -3.29 12.04 -16.09
C ARG A 16 -3.34 12.12 -14.56
N ALA A 17 -2.60 11.27 -13.85
CA ALA A 17 -2.60 11.23 -12.40
C ALA A 17 -1.92 12.47 -11.80
N PRO A 18 -2.41 12.95 -10.64
CA PRO A 18 -1.73 13.98 -9.88
C PRO A 18 -0.49 13.42 -9.18
N PHE A 19 0.43 14.31 -8.78
CA PHE A 19 1.70 13.99 -8.14
C PHE A 19 1.57 13.01 -6.97
N PHE A 20 0.60 13.23 -6.07
CA PHE A 20 0.46 12.38 -4.90
C PHE A 20 0.09 10.92 -5.26
N MET A 21 -0.68 10.71 -6.34
CA MET A 21 -1.06 9.39 -6.82
C MET A 21 0.16 8.64 -7.36
N ASP A 22 0.99 9.31 -8.16
CA ASP A 22 2.23 8.74 -8.70
C ASP A 22 3.21 8.38 -7.59
N PHE A 23 3.39 9.29 -6.64
CA PHE A 23 4.28 9.11 -5.50
C PHE A 23 3.88 7.90 -4.66
N VAL A 24 2.59 7.79 -4.29
CA VAL A 24 2.07 6.66 -3.52
C VAL A 24 2.19 5.36 -4.32
N THR A 25 1.84 5.38 -5.61
CA THR A 25 1.89 4.19 -6.49
C THR A 25 3.32 3.65 -6.59
N LEU A 26 4.32 4.53 -6.75
CA LEU A 26 5.73 4.13 -6.77
C LEU A 26 6.15 3.46 -5.45
N ILE A 27 5.78 4.04 -4.31
CA ILE A 27 6.09 3.44 -2.99
C ILE A 27 5.43 2.08 -2.85
N VAL A 28 4.15 1.97 -3.21
CA VAL A 28 3.38 0.72 -3.14
C VAL A 28 3.95 -0.34 -4.07
N ALA A 29 4.45 0.03 -5.25
CA ALA A 29 5.12 -0.88 -6.19
C ALA A 29 6.44 -1.43 -5.62
N VAL A 30 7.19 -0.62 -4.87
CA VAL A 30 8.48 -1.01 -4.27
C VAL A 30 8.28 -1.77 -2.94
N LEU A 31 7.15 -1.59 -2.26
CA LEU A 31 6.88 -2.16 -0.94
C LEU A 31 7.12 -3.67 -0.82
N PRO A 32 6.69 -4.54 -1.77
CA PRO A 32 6.99 -5.97 -1.68
C PRO A 32 8.48 -6.28 -1.63
N LEU A 33 9.32 -5.53 -2.35
CA LEU A 33 10.77 -5.72 -2.34
C LEU A 33 11.36 -5.35 -0.98
N LEU A 34 10.87 -4.27 -0.35
CA LEU A 34 11.29 -3.86 0.99
C LEU A 34 10.94 -4.91 2.05
N VAL A 35 9.70 -5.44 2.00
CA VAL A 35 9.26 -6.50 2.93
C VAL A 35 10.04 -7.79 2.68
N ALA A 36 10.29 -8.16 1.43
CA ALA A 36 11.14 -9.32 1.10
C ALA A 36 12.56 -9.14 1.66
N GLY A 37 13.15 -7.94 1.52
CA GLY A 37 14.43 -7.58 2.12
C GLY A 37 14.43 -7.75 3.64
N ALA A 38 13.38 -7.28 4.32
CA ALA A 38 13.23 -7.46 5.76
C ALA A 38 13.13 -8.95 6.16
N ILE A 39 12.44 -9.78 5.38
CA ILE A 39 12.36 -11.23 5.60
C ILE A 39 13.73 -11.90 5.41
N LEU A 40 14.53 -11.47 4.42
CA LEU A 40 15.87 -11.99 4.21
C LEU A 40 16.78 -11.77 5.44
N LEU A 41 16.61 -10.66 6.16
CA LEU A 41 17.34 -10.42 7.42
C LEU A 41 17.01 -11.49 8.47
N ALA A 42 15.73 -11.87 8.61
CA ALA A 42 15.32 -12.95 9.49
C ALA A 42 15.89 -14.30 9.05
N LYS A 43 15.91 -14.60 7.74
CA LYS A 43 16.54 -15.83 7.20
C LYS A 43 18.05 -15.88 7.48
N ARG A 44 18.72 -14.73 7.50
CA ARG A 44 20.14 -14.58 7.90
C ARG A 44 20.34 -14.53 9.42
N LYS A 45 19.31 -14.83 10.21
CA LYS A 45 19.31 -14.81 11.69
C LYS A 45 19.58 -13.44 12.31
N ASN A 46 19.50 -12.35 11.53
CA ASN A 46 19.62 -10.98 12.04
C ASN A 46 18.25 -10.46 12.50
N TYR A 47 17.75 -11.03 13.60
CA TYR A 47 16.40 -10.78 14.08
C TYR A 47 16.18 -9.37 14.61
N LYS A 48 17.21 -8.77 15.21
CA LYS A 48 17.14 -7.38 15.71
C LYS A 48 16.95 -6.40 14.55
N LEU A 49 17.74 -6.54 13.49
CA LEU A 49 17.58 -5.69 12.30
C LEU A 49 16.27 -5.98 11.58
N HIS A 50 15.86 -7.25 11.44
CA HIS A 50 14.55 -7.62 10.91
C HIS A 50 13.41 -6.89 11.63
N ALA A 51 13.41 -6.91 12.97
CA ALA A 51 12.36 -6.27 13.76
C ALA A 51 12.33 -4.75 13.53
N TYR A 52 13.48 -4.07 13.54
CA TYR A 52 13.54 -2.62 13.29
C TYR A 52 13.09 -2.27 11.88
N THR A 53 13.63 -2.97 10.87
CA THR A 53 13.29 -2.74 9.46
C THR A 53 11.80 -2.98 9.21
N GLN A 54 11.22 -4.06 9.72
CA GLN A 54 9.80 -4.36 9.52
C GLN A 54 8.89 -3.36 10.24
N THR A 55 9.27 -2.91 11.44
CA THR A 55 8.52 -1.89 12.18
C THR A 55 8.57 -0.55 11.46
N PHE A 56 9.74 -0.16 10.95
CA PHE A 56 9.91 1.06 10.15
C PHE A 56 9.08 1.02 8.86
N ILE A 57 9.18 -0.06 8.07
CA ILE A 57 8.41 -0.23 6.84
C ILE A 57 6.91 -0.12 7.13
N TYR A 58 6.42 -0.79 8.18
CA TYR A 58 5.02 -0.74 8.57
C TYR A 58 4.58 0.68 8.95
N ALA A 59 5.32 1.36 9.84
CA ALA A 59 4.99 2.72 10.27
C ALA A 59 5.00 3.70 9.09
N PHE A 60 6.01 3.61 8.22
CA PHE A 60 6.09 4.40 7.01
C PHE A 60 4.92 4.12 6.06
N SER A 61 4.53 2.86 5.88
CA SER A 61 3.37 2.49 5.06
C SER A 61 2.06 3.08 5.60
N VAL A 62 1.88 3.10 6.93
CA VAL A 62 0.72 3.75 7.58
C VAL A 62 0.69 5.26 7.29
N LEU A 63 1.84 5.94 7.33
CA LEU A 63 1.92 7.35 6.97
C LEU A 63 1.57 7.58 5.50
N VAL A 64 2.09 6.75 4.60
CA VAL A 64 1.85 6.85 3.15
C VAL A 64 0.37 6.61 2.82
N VAL A 65 -0.28 5.59 3.38
CA VAL A 65 -1.71 5.36 3.13
C VAL A 65 -2.59 6.45 3.74
N SER A 66 -2.19 7.02 4.90
CA SER A 66 -2.90 8.16 5.49
C SER A 66 -2.80 9.41 4.61
N TYR A 67 -1.62 9.66 4.04
CA TYR A 67 -1.38 10.72 3.07
C TYR A 67 -2.21 10.52 1.79
N PHE A 68 -2.24 9.30 1.26
CA PHE A 68 -3.07 8.93 0.12
C PHE A 68 -4.55 9.19 0.38
N GLU A 69 -5.09 8.69 1.49
CA GLU A 69 -6.49 8.82 1.84
C GLU A 69 -6.88 10.29 2.01
N PHE A 70 -6.02 11.09 2.65
CA PHE A 70 -6.22 12.53 2.75
C PHE A 70 -6.27 13.19 1.37
N GLY A 71 -5.31 12.88 0.48
CA GLY A 71 -5.29 13.39 -0.89
C GLY A 71 -6.53 13.02 -1.69
N VAL A 72 -6.98 11.76 -1.58
CA VAL A 72 -8.20 11.29 -2.26
C VAL A 72 -9.43 12.04 -1.76
N ARG A 73 -9.62 12.15 -0.43
CA ARG A 73 -10.78 12.85 0.15
C ARG A 73 -10.78 14.34 -0.16
N TYR A 74 -9.63 14.98 -0.10
CA TYR A 74 -9.49 16.39 -0.40
C TYR A 74 -9.70 16.69 -1.89
N GLY A 75 -9.25 15.79 -2.77
CA GLY A 75 -9.36 15.94 -4.22
C GLY A 75 -10.76 15.69 -4.81
N GLY A 76 -11.75 15.25 -4.02
CA GLY A 76 -13.11 14.96 -4.50
C GLY A 76 -13.46 13.48 -4.60
N GLY A 77 -12.57 12.58 -4.16
CA GLY A 77 -12.83 11.15 -4.04
C GLY A 77 -12.79 10.37 -5.37
N PHE A 78 -13.25 9.12 -5.33
CA PHE A 78 -13.15 8.18 -6.44
C PHE A 78 -13.79 8.70 -7.74
N ASN A 79 -15.00 9.25 -7.67
CA ASN A 79 -15.73 9.70 -8.86
C ASN A 79 -14.96 10.78 -9.61
N TYR A 80 -14.37 11.73 -8.89
CA TYR A 80 -13.55 12.79 -9.48
C TYR A 80 -12.34 12.23 -10.22
N PHE A 81 -11.60 11.30 -9.61
CA PHE A 81 -10.41 10.73 -10.28
C PHE A 81 -10.76 9.79 -11.44
N LEU A 82 -11.97 9.23 -11.46
CA LEU A 82 -12.45 8.44 -12.59
C LEU A 82 -12.81 9.32 -13.80
N GLU A 83 -13.11 10.61 -13.64
CA GLU A 83 -13.42 11.51 -14.76
C GLU A 83 -12.26 11.54 -15.76
N GLY A 84 -12.55 11.22 -17.02
CA GLY A 84 -11.54 11.12 -18.09
C GLY A 84 -10.94 9.72 -18.27
N SER A 85 -11.35 8.73 -17.49
CA SER A 85 -11.09 7.30 -17.78
C SER A 85 -12.06 6.81 -18.84
N SER A 86 -11.62 5.91 -19.72
CA SER A 86 -12.53 5.16 -20.62
C SER A 86 -13.16 3.93 -19.95
N ILE A 87 -12.79 3.63 -18.71
CA ILE A 87 -13.28 2.48 -17.96
C ILE A 87 -14.67 2.76 -17.38
N GLU A 88 -15.54 1.75 -17.47
CA GLU A 88 -16.89 1.78 -16.92
C GLU A 88 -16.87 1.90 -15.39
N HIS A 89 -17.75 2.76 -14.86
CA HIS A 89 -17.76 3.13 -13.44
C HIS A 89 -17.95 1.93 -12.52
N ASN A 90 -18.92 1.06 -12.79
CA ASN A 90 -19.19 -0.07 -11.89
C ASN A 90 -18.01 -1.03 -11.85
N TYR A 91 -17.39 -1.31 -12.99
CA TYR A 91 -16.19 -2.14 -13.04
C TYR A 91 -15.04 -1.55 -12.21
N ALA A 92 -14.69 -0.27 -12.44
CA ALA A 92 -13.62 0.39 -11.67
C ALA A 92 -13.94 0.42 -10.17
N PHE A 93 -15.20 0.63 -9.80
CA PHE A 93 -15.66 0.64 -8.41
C PHE A 93 -15.52 -0.73 -7.74
N VAL A 94 -15.91 -1.82 -8.43
CA VAL A 94 -15.75 -3.19 -7.91
C VAL A 94 -14.27 -3.52 -7.69
N VAL A 95 -13.39 -3.15 -8.63
CA VAL A 95 -11.94 -3.35 -8.47
C VAL A 95 -11.39 -2.55 -7.29
N LEU A 96 -11.84 -1.31 -7.09
CA LEU A 96 -11.48 -0.51 -5.92
C LEU A 96 -11.92 -1.18 -4.61
N MET A 97 -13.17 -1.63 -4.53
CA MET A 97 -13.68 -2.29 -3.32
C MET A 97 -12.92 -3.58 -3.02
N PHE A 98 -12.57 -4.34 -4.06
CA PHE A 98 -11.74 -5.54 -3.93
C PHE A 98 -10.34 -5.21 -3.41
N HIS A 99 -9.70 -4.17 -3.95
CA HIS A 99 -8.40 -3.68 -3.45
C HIS A 99 -8.47 -3.27 -1.98
N ILE A 100 -9.47 -2.47 -1.59
CA ILE A 100 -9.66 -2.01 -0.21
C ILE A 100 -9.84 -3.20 0.76
N ALA A 101 -10.62 -4.20 0.37
CA ALA A 101 -10.83 -5.39 1.20
C ALA A 101 -9.51 -6.13 1.46
N ILE A 102 -8.69 -6.33 0.43
CA ILE A 102 -7.36 -6.95 0.55
C ILE A 102 -6.44 -6.11 1.44
N ALA A 103 -6.42 -4.80 1.22
CA ALA A 103 -5.58 -3.86 1.96
C ALA A 103 -5.90 -3.86 3.46
N ILE A 104 -7.19 -3.81 3.82
CA ILE A 104 -7.65 -3.83 5.21
C ILE A 104 -7.27 -5.15 5.90
N VAL A 105 -7.55 -6.28 5.27
CA VAL A 105 -7.20 -7.60 5.83
C VAL A 105 -5.69 -7.71 6.02
N THR A 106 -4.91 -7.28 5.03
CA THR A 106 -3.44 -7.27 5.10
C THR A 106 -2.95 -6.39 6.24
N PHE A 107 -3.50 -5.17 6.36
CA PHE A 107 -3.16 -4.23 7.43
C PHE A 107 -3.41 -4.81 8.82
N ILE A 108 -4.57 -5.43 9.04
CA ILE A 108 -4.92 -6.06 10.33
C ILE A 108 -3.93 -7.19 10.65
N ILE A 109 -3.68 -8.11 9.70
CA ILE A 109 -2.76 -9.23 9.92
C ILE A 109 -1.34 -8.73 10.19
N TRP A 110 -0.88 -7.71 9.45
CA TRP A 110 0.45 -7.13 9.64
C TRP A 110 0.57 -6.47 11.03
N THR A 111 -0.43 -5.69 11.44
CA THR A 111 -0.51 -5.06 12.76
C THR A 111 -0.40 -6.11 13.87
N VAL A 112 -1.19 -7.17 13.78
CA VAL A 112 -1.16 -8.30 14.72
C VAL A 112 0.21 -8.98 14.72
N THR A 113 0.81 -9.18 13.56
CA THR A 113 2.12 -9.85 13.43
C THR A 113 3.25 -9.06 14.08
N ILE A 114 3.21 -7.73 14.01
CA ILE A 114 4.20 -6.85 14.67
C ILE A 114 3.94 -6.79 16.18
N THR A 115 2.71 -6.48 16.59
CA THR A 115 2.38 -6.25 18.01
C THR A 115 2.41 -7.52 18.85
N MET A 116 2.03 -8.66 18.27
CA MET A 116 2.01 -9.96 18.95
C MET A 116 3.24 -10.82 18.66
N ALA A 117 4.32 -10.24 18.11
CA ALA A 117 5.51 -10.98 17.68
C ALA A 117 6.05 -11.94 18.76
N LYS A 118 6.16 -11.48 20.02
CA LYS A 118 6.62 -12.33 21.15
C LYS A 118 5.74 -13.56 21.36
N LYS A 119 4.41 -13.38 21.37
CA LYS A 119 3.43 -14.48 21.54
C LYS A 119 3.41 -15.41 20.32
N GLN A 120 3.56 -14.86 19.13
CA GLN A 120 3.61 -15.66 17.91
C GLN A 120 4.92 -16.46 17.80
N LEU A 121 6.03 -15.95 18.35
CA LEU A 121 7.29 -16.68 18.44
C LEU A 121 7.18 -17.84 19.43
N SER A 122 6.60 -17.63 20.63
CA SER A 122 6.43 -18.71 21.61
C SER A 122 5.47 -19.82 21.14
N THR A 123 4.55 -19.49 20.22
CA THR A 123 3.61 -20.45 19.62
C THR A 123 4.04 -20.93 18.23
N ASN A 124 5.22 -20.55 17.74
CA ASN A 124 5.74 -20.87 16.40
C ASN A 124 4.82 -20.43 15.24
N THR A 125 3.93 -19.47 15.46
CA THR A 125 2.99 -18.97 14.44
C THR A 125 3.53 -17.75 13.67
N HIS A 126 4.60 -17.10 14.15
CA HIS A 126 5.13 -15.86 13.56
C HIS A 126 5.53 -16.01 12.10
N LYS A 127 6.21 -17.10 11.75
CA LYS A 127 6.62 -17.36 10.36
C LYS A 127 5.42 -17.50 9.42
N LYS A 128 4.37 -18.22 9.85
CA LYS A 128 3.14 -18.39 9.06
C LYS A 128 2.44 -17.05 8.88
N ALA A 129 2.30 -16.27 9.95
CA ALA A 129 1.70 -14.94 9.89
C ALA A 129 2.49 -14.00 8.97
N GLY A 130 3.83 -14.00 9.06
CA GLY A 130 4.69 -13.20 8.19
C GLY A 130 4.59 -13.56 6.70
N VAL A 131 4.45 -14.85 6.35
CA VAL A 131 4.20 -15.27 4.96
C VAL A 131 2.83 -14.79 4.48
N ILE A 132 1.78 -14.93 5.30
CA ILE A 132 0.44 -14.44 4.95
C ILE A 132 0.46 -12.91 4.75
N THR A 133 1.11 -12.17 5.65
CA THR A 133 1.32 -10.72 5.49
C THR A 133 2.04 -10.39 4.19
N PHE A 134 3.11 -11.12 3.84
CA PHE A 134 3.85 -10.87 2.62
C PHE A 134 3.01 -11.10 1.35
N VAL A 135 2.23 -12.18 1.31
CA VAL A 135 1.27 -12.43 0.21
C VAL A 135 0.22 -11.31 0.15
N GLY A 136 -0.31 -10.88 1.30
CA GLY A 136 -1.24 -9.76 1.36
C GLY A 136 -0.64 -8.45 0.83
N VAL A 137 0.62 -8.16 1.15
CA VAL A 137 1.35 -6.98 0.62
C VAL A 137 1.52 -7.08 -0.90
N LEU A 138 1.88 -8.24 -1.43
CA LEU A 138 1.95 -8.47 -2.88
C LEU A 138 0.60 -8.21 -3.56
N LEU A 139 -0.48 -8.79 -3.03
CA LEU A 139 -1.83 -8.61 -3.59
C LEU A 139 -2.30 -7.16 -3.49
N THR A 140 -2.06 -6.50 -2.35
CA THR A 140 -2.37 -5.08 -2.16
C THR A 140 -1.63 -4.21 -3.18
N SER A 141 -0.34 -4.50 -3.41
CA SER A 141 0.48 -3.78 -4.38
C SER A 141 -0.03 -3.97 -5.81
N MET A 142 -0.26 -5.22 -6.23
CA MET A 142 -0.74 -5.54 -7.57
C MET A 142 -2.12 -4.92 -7.84
N THR A 143 -3.06 -5.04 -6.90
CA THR A 143 -4.41 -4.49 -7.05
C THR A 143 -4.43 -2.97 -6.96
N GLY A 144 -3.53 -2.35 -6.17
CA GLY A 144 -3.41 -0.89 -6.10
C GLY A 144 -2.87 -0.30 -7.41
N ILE A 145 -1.85 -0.94 -7.99
CA ILE A 145 -1.36 -0.59 -9.34
C ILE A 145 -2.47 -0.77 -10.36
N TRP A 146 -3.25 -1.85 -10.26
CA TRP A 146 -4.38 -2.06 -11.16
C TRP A 146 -5.42 -0.94 -11.08
N VAL A 147 -5.81 -0.51 -9.87
CA VAL A 147 -6.69 0.65 -9.68
C VAL A 147 -6.08 1.90 -10.31
N TYR A 148 -4.78 2.16 -10.10
CA TYR A 148 -4.11 3.31 -10.71
C TYR A 148 -4.19 3.27 -12.25
N LEU A 149 -3.96 2.11 -12.87
CA LEU A 149 -4.04 1.95 -14.32
C LEU A 149 -5.45 2.25 -14.84
N LEU A 150 -6.48 1.71 -14.18
CA LEU A 150 -7.88 1.98 -14.54
C LEU A 150 -8.24 3.45 -14.37
N LEU A 151 -7.71 4.10 -13.33
CA LEU A 151 -8.02 5.49 -13.06
C LEU A 151 -7.24 6.46 -13.92
N PHE A 152 -6.05 6.16 -14.44
CA PHE A 152 -5.20 7.23 -15.00
C PHE A 152 -4.56 6.93 -16.35
N ILE A 153 -4.68 5.70 -16.85
CA ILE A 153 -4.13 5.30 -18.15
C ILE A 153 -5.23 4.89 -19.12
N TYR A 154 -6.18 4.09 -18.63
CA TYR A 154 -7.30 3.63 -19.43
C TYR A 154 -8.51 4.52 -19.24
#